data_AF-A0A1F3Y9T5-F1
#
_entry.id   AF-A0A1F3Y9T5-F1
#
_cell.length_a   1.000
_cell.length_b   1.000
_cell.length_c   1.000
_cell.angle_alpha   90.00
_cell.angle_beta   90.00
_cell.angle_gamma   90.00
#
_symmetry.space_group_name_H-M   'P 1'
#
loop_
_entity.id
_entity.type
_entity.pdbx_description
1 polymer ?
#
loop_
_entity_poly.entity_id
_entity_poly.type
_entity_poly.pdbx_seq_one_letter_code
_entity_poly.pdbx_strand_id
1 'polypeptide(L)' 'MDRPVVSLTAVFLKGKHGGYVGFVEELPNVNSQGQTIDEARDNLQRLAAVVFEEERAQSAELLEGKDVVREQFQVEIPRA' A
#
# COMPACT_ATOMS: atom_id res chain seq x y z
N MET A 1 0.53 19.79 5.90
CA MET A 1 0.28 18.62 6.77
C MET A 1 1.30 17.58 6.39
N ASP A 2 2.16 17.16 7.33
CA ASP A 2 3.06 16.04 7.09
C ASP A 2 2.22 14.78 6.85
N ARG A 3 2.28 14.22 5.64
CA ARG A 3 1.71 12.91 5.36
C ARG A 3 2.72 11.88 5.88
N PRO A 4 2.37 11.04 6.86
CA PRO A 4 3.29 10.03 7.36
C PRO A 4 3.63 9.06 6.22
N VAL A 5 4.92 8.80 6.04
CA VAL A 5 5.43 7.82 5.08
C VAL A 5 5.69 6.52 5.83
N VAL A 6 5.13 5.43 5.31
CA VAL A 6 5.45 4.07 5.75
C VAL A 6 6.32 3.40 4.69
N SER A 7 7.32 2.62 5.11
CA SER A 7 8.15 1.81 4.22
C SER A 7 7.68 0.37 4.30
N LEU A 8 7.40 -0.22 3.13
CA LEU A 8 6.93 -1.59 2.95
C LEU A 8 7.77 -2.26 1.85
N THR A 9 7.68 -3.58 1.71
CA THR A 9 8.47 -4.35 0.77
C THR A 9 7.70 -4.55 -0.54
N ALA A 10 8.12 -3.84 -1.58
CA ALA A 10 7.59 -4.04 -2.93
C ALA A 10 8.38 -5.14 -3.67
N VAL A 11 7.67 -6.14 -4.18
CA VAL A 11 8.23 -7.27 -4.94
C VAL A 11 7.81 -7.15 -6.40
N PHE A 12 8.76 -7.30 -7.32
CA PHE A 12 8.51 -7.24 -8.76
C PHE A 12 8.97 -8.54 -9.45
N LEU A 13 8.03 -9.25 -10.05
CA LEU A 13 8.26 -10.48 -10.78
C LEU A 13 8.25 -10.21 -12.28
N LYS A 14 9.29 -10.64 -13.00
CA LYS A 14 9.34 -10.55 -14.46
C LYS A 14 8.43 -11.62 -15.09
N GLY A 15 7.55 -11.21 -15.99
CA GLY A 15 6.62 -12.11 -16.69
C GLY A 15 7.33 -12.99 -17.71
N LYS A 16 6.79 -14.21 -17.93
CA LYS A 16 7.34 -15.18 -18.91
C LYS A 16 7.35 -14.66 -20.34
N HIS A 17 6.46 -13.72 -20.67
CA HIS A 17 6.32 -13.14 -22.01
C HIS A 17 6.74 -11.66 -22.06
N GLY A 18 7.56 -11.22 -21.10
CA GLY A 18 7.86 -9.79 -20.88
C GLY A 18 6.97 -9.17 -19.80
N GLY A 19 7.19 -7.88 -19.53
CA GLY A 19 6.49 -7.14 -18.48
C GLY A 19 6.89 -7.53 -17.04
N TYR A 20 6.24 -6.87 -16.09
CA TYR A 20 6.41 -7.02 -14.65
C TYR A 20 5.06 -7.07 -13.95
N VAL A 21 4.98 -7.90 -12.91
CA VAL A 21 3.92 -7.90 -11.91
C VAL A 21 4.52 -7.40 -10.61
N GLY A 22 3.92 -6.38 -10.00
CA GLY A 22 4.35 -5.81 -8.72
C GLY A 22 3.34 -6.10 -7.62
N PHE A 23 3.78 -6.36 -6.40
CA PHE A 23 2.91 -6.44 -5.21
C PHE A 23 3.65 -5.98 -3.95
N VAL A 24 2.93 -5.69 -2.87
CA VAL A 24 3.51 -5.35 -1.57
C VAL A 24 3.40 -6.56 -0.65
N GLU A 25 4.51 -7.02 -0.08
CA GLU A 25 4.59 -8.26 0.71
C GLU A 25 3.71 -8.20 1.97
N GLU A 26 3.68 -7.04 2.63
CA GLU A 26 2.93 -6.83 3.87
C GLU A 26 1.47 -6.38 3.63
N LEU A 27 1.07 -6.06 2.40
CA LEU A 27 -0.28 -5.61 2.07
C LEU A 27 -0.97 -6.60 1.11
N PRO A 28 -1.89 -7.43 1.62
CA PRO A 28 -2.63 -8.35 0.76
C PRO A 28 -3.47 -7.57 -0.27
N ASN A 29 -3.68 -8.19 -1.43
CA ASN A 29 -4.53 -7.68 -2.51
C ASN A 29 -4.08 -6.36 -3.17
N VAL A 30 -2.85 -5.89 -2.89
CA VAL A 30 -2.26 -4.74 -3.59
C VAL A 30 -1.29 -5.25 -4.65
N ASN A 31 -1.77 -5.35 -5.89
CA ASN A 31 -0.97 -5.77 -7.03
C ASN A 31 -1.08 -4.81 -8.23
N SER A 32 -0.01 -4.71 -9.00
CA SER A 32 0.10 -3.92 -10.21
C SER A 32 0.76 -4.72 -11.32
N GLN A 33 0.67 -4.21 -12.56
CA GLN A 33 1.38 -4.75 -13.71
C GLN A 33 1.94 -3.62 -14.56
N GLY A 34 2.98 -3.87 -15.34
CA GLY A 34 3.58 -2.89 -16.26
C GLY A 34 4.40 -3.58 -17.34
N GLN A 35 4.55 -2.94 -18.51
CA GLN A 35 5.44 -3.43 -19.57
C GLN A 35 6.91 -3.25 -19.19
N THR A 36 7.19 -2.21 -18.39
CA THR A 36 8.51 -1.93 -17.81
C THR A 36 8.46 -2.00 -16.28
N ILE A 37 9.64 -2.08 -15.65
CA ILE A 37 9.73 -2.06 -14.19
C ILE A 37 9.30 -0.71 -13.61
N ASP A 38 9.54 0.37 -14.33
CA ASP A 38 9.15 1.72 -13.91
C ASP A 38 7.63 1.89 -13.94
N GLU A 39 6.98 1.41 -14.99
CA GLU A 39 5.51 1.39 -15.06
C GLU A 39 4.89 0.57 -13.92
N ALA A 40 5.45 -0.62 -13.64
CA ALA A 40 4.96 -1.45 -12.54
C ALA A 40 5.14 -0.76 -11.19
N ARG A 41 6.27 -0.08 -10.96
CA ARG A 41 6.54 0.68 -9.73
C ARG A 41 5.55 1.82 -9.55
N ASP A 42 5.35 2.62 -10.58
CA ASP A 42 4.44 3.76 -10.58
C ASP A 42 2.99 3.32 -10.35
N ASN A 43 2.57 2.22 -11.01
CA ASN A 43 1.26 1.63 -10.81
C ASN A 43 1.08 1.11 -9.39
N LEU A 44 2.08 0.40 -8.84
CA LEU A 44 2.01 -0.14 -7.48
C LEU A 44 1.89 0.98 -6.44
N GLN A 45 2.67 2.04 -6.58
CA GLN A 45 2.64 3.17 -5.66
C GLN A 45 1.29 3.89 -5.68
N ARG A 46 0.70 4.10 -6.87
CA ARG A 46 -0.63 4.68 -6.99
C ARG A 46 -1.70 3.80 -6.36
N LEU A 47 -1.69 2.50 -6.63
CA LEU A 47 -2.69 1.57 -6.10
C LEU A 47 -2.59 1.44 -4.57
N ALA A 48 -1.38 1.38 -4.01
CA ALA A 48 -1.19 1.37 -2.57
C ALA A 48 -1.75 2.63 -1.91
N ALA A 49 -1.53 3.81 -2.51
CA ALA A 49 -2.08 5.06 -2.00
C ALA A 49 -3.62 5.07 -1.98
N VAL A 50 -4.25 4.57 -3.06
CA VAL A 50 -5.72 4.46 -3.15
C VAL A 50 -6.27 3.56 -2.06
N VAL A 51 -5.66 2.39 -1.82
CA VAL A 51 -6.10 1.48 -0.76
C VAL A 51 -6.04 2.15 0.62
N PHE A 52 -4.95 2.85 0.94
CA PHE A 52 -4.89 3.59 2.21
C PHE A 52 -5.92 4.71 2.31
N GLU A 53 -6.21 5.42 1.21
CA GLU A 53 -7.24 6.46 1.18
C GLU A 53 -8.64 5.87 1.40
N GLU A 54 -8.97 4.74 0.76
CA GLU A 54 -10.24 4.03 0.91
C GLU A 54 -10.42 3.50 2.34
N GLU A 55 -9.42 2.81 2.90
CA GLU A 55 -9.47 2.30 4.27
C GLU A 55 -9.62 3.42 5.31
N ARG A 56 -8.94 4.56 5.10
CA ARG A 56 -9.10 5.76 5.95
C ARG A 56 -10.52 6.33 5.86
N ALA A 57 -11.08 6.39 4.65
CA ALA A 57 -12.43 6.91 4.42
C ALA A 57 -13.49 6.01 5.08
N GLN A 58 -13.39 4.69 4.87
CA GLN A 58 -14.28 3.71 5.51
C GLN A 58 -14.16 3.76 7.04
N SER A 59 -12.95 3.85 7.58
CA SER A 59 -12.74 4.01 9.02
C SER A 59 -13.33 5.32 9.55
N ALA A 60 -13.26 6.42 8.79
CA ALA A 60 -13.85 7.69 9.20
C ALA A 60 -15.38 7.61 9.27
N GLU A 61 -16.02 6.97 8.29
CA GLU A 61 -17.47 6.71 8.29
C GLU A 61 -17.89 5.85 9.48
N LEU A 62 -17.19 4.74 9.74
CA LEU A 62 -17.48 3.84 10.86
C LEU A 62 -17.32 4.49 12.24
N LEU A 63 -16.47 5.50 12.35
CA LEU A 63 -16.17 6.21 13.60
C LEU A 63 -16.98 7.49 13.79
N GLU A 64 -17.86 7.84 12.85
CA GLU A 64 -18.68 9.05 12.94
C GLU A 64 -19.49 9.08 14.25
N GLY A 65 -19.43 10.22 14.95
CA GLY A 65 -20.15 10.43 16.22
C GLY A 65 -19.57 9.69 17.43
N LYS A 66 -18.45 8.97 17.29
CA LYS A 66 -17.77 8.30 18.41
C LYS A 66 -16.69 9.19 19.02
N ASP A 67 -16.52 9.08 20.34
CA ASP A 67 -15.38 9.68 21.04
C ASP A 67 -14.14 8.81 20.82
N VAL A 68 -13.13 9.34 20.11
CA VAL A 68 -11.96 8.58 19.64
C VAL A 68 -10.66 9.33 19.91
N VAL A 69 -9.62 8.58 20.29
CA VAL A 69 -8.24 9.07 20.42
C VAL A 69 -7.43 8.57 19.22
N ARG A 70 -6.62 9.46 18.61
CA ARG A 70 -5.71 9.13 17.51
C ARG A 70 -4.28 9.40 17.93
N GLU A 71 -3.42 8.41 17.76
CA GLU A 71 -1.98 8.52 18.05
C GLU A 71 -1.15 7.86 16.95
N GLN A 72 0.15 8.17 16.90
CA GLN A 72 1.08 7.43 16.05
C GLN A 72 1.30 6.05 16.66
N PHE A 73 1.15 5.01 15.83
CA PHE A 73 1.37 3.63 16.24
C PHE A 73 2.55 3.04 15.47
N GLN A 74 3.60 2.64 16.19
CA GLN A 74 4.80 2.03 15.63
C GLN A 74 4.82 0.55 15.97
N VAL A 75 5.15 -0.29 14.99
CA VAL A 75 5.24 -1.74 15.15
C VAL A 75 6.58 -2.20 14.64
N GLU A 76 7.26 -3.04 15.43
CA GLU A 76 8.42 -3.80 14.95
C GLU A 76 7.91 -5.03 14.19
N ILE A 77 8.19 -5.08 12.89
CA ILE A 77 7.81 -6.22 12.05
C ILE A 77 8.92 -7.27 12.14
N PRO A 78 8.64 -8.49 12.62
CA PRO A 78 9.62 -9.58 12.61
C PRO A 78 10.04 -9.91 11.19
N ARG A 79 11.34 -10.12 10.95
CA ARG A 79 11.82 -10.64 9.67
C ARG A 79 11.67 -12.17 9.68
N ALA A 80 11.03 -12.72 8.65
CA ALA A 80 10.96 -14.14 8.38
C ALA A 80 12.33 -14.69 7.92
#